data_AF-A0A970NI07-F1
#
_entry.id   AF-A0A970NI07-F1
#
_cell.length_a   1.000
_cell.length_b   1.000
_cell.length_c   1.000
_cell.angle_alpha   90.00
_cell.angle_beta   90.00
_cell.angle_gamma   90.00
#
_symmetry.space_group_name_H-M   'P 1'
#
loop_
_entity.id
_entity.type
_entity.pdbx_description
1 polymer ?
#
loop_
_entity_poly.entity_id
_entity_poly.type
_entity_poly.pdbx_seq_one_letter_code
_entity_poly.pdbx_strand_id
1 'polypeptide(L)'
;MTEHSRLARFGLVCVAAVLAAALAAGCGSKAPDRPSAEVLGGQVDDVASSAFEAAASGLTGDLLIHVPCGMIIPVKKAITVFRQSNPDLAVEEDYDNAAVLVTKIIDQGVKPDVFMSPGISEIARLEEKGLIDPDSKVALGSFELVIITNRDSGVEINSPEDLLKCDTISIPEPGVNSVGTSGREALESLGLWDDLEPKLLTTDQAIKSHNYVVEGKVDAGISYRACPLETNPDKMDESRVRIACPFPEVSYEKQKIWVAPLKDSANPEAARALIEFLGSPEGLTVLAENDLPGAKDLIDGAGASQEVAASSASAIMGETGIGSIGPEDAPVQVVAYFPDNDTHVGTWEFIHGLSERYGDKIHLEMVDFESDAGFDRWLEDGFTCGAITVNGKTHWVFEKDGEPAEAVFRQKMGQDWFQEDLIAVLDMLTSEEAGQ
;
A
#
# COMPACT_ATOMS: atom_id res chain seq x y z
N MET A 1 -52.61 -30.80 -25.33
CA MET A 1 -52.29 -32.22 -25.58
C MET A 1 -50.88 -32.42 -25.06
N THR A 2 -50.55 -33.15 -24.00
CA THR A 2 -51.26 -34.06 -23.06
C THR A 2 -50.24 -34.23 -21.92
N GLU A 3 -50.60 -33.88 -20.68
CA GLU A 3 -50.83 -34.82 -19.56
C GLU A 3 -49.59 -35.59 -19.09
N HIS A 4 -49.04 -35.29 -17.90
CA HIS A 4 -49.47 -35.73 -16.56
C HIS A 4 -49.16 -37.20 -16.24
N SER A 5 -48.31 -37.41 -15.23
CA SER A 5 -48.58 -38.21 -14.01
C SER A 5 -47.25 -38.58 -13.32
N ARG A 6 -47.09 -38.77 -12.00
CA ARG A 6 -47.74 -38.41 -10.72
C ARG A 6 -47.35 -39.53 -9.74
N LEU A 7 -47.15 -39.15 -8.47
CA LEU A 7 -47.45 -39.94 -7.23
C LEU A 7 -46.47 -41.08 -6.88
N ALA A 8 -46.18 -41.43 -5.61
CA ALA A 8 -46.71 -41.10 -4.27
C ALA A 8 -45.65 -41.55 -3.23
N ARG A 9 -45.32 -40.78 -2.17
CA ARG A 9 -45.90 -40.79 -0.80
C ARG A 9 -45.94 -42.14 -0.07
N PHE A 10 -45.28 -42.23 1.08
CA PHE A 10 -45.67 -42.83 2.38
C PHE A 10 -44.53 -42.46 3.35
N GLY A 11 -44.66 -41.85 4.54
CA GLY A 11 -45.61 -41.94 5.65
C GLY A 11 -44.72 -42.07 6.91
N LEU A 12 -44.45 -41.00 7.66
CA LEU A 12 -45.15 -40.51 8.86
C LEU A 12 -45.25 -41.53 10.03
N VAL A 13 -44.99 -40.99 11.24
CA VAL A 13 -45.49 -41.38 12.58
C VAL A 13 -44.55 -42.23 13.42
N CYS A 14 -44.30 -41.99 14.72
CA CYS A 14 -44.41 -40.87 15.67
C CYS A 14 -43.97 -41.45 17.04
N VAL A 15 -43.90 -40.55 18.04
CA VAL A 15 -44.24 -40.77 19.47
C VAL A 15 -43.09 -41.28 20.34
N ALA A 16 -42.85 -40.77 21.56
CA ALA A 16 -43.21 -39.53 22.24
C ALA A 16 -42.55 -39.55 23.64
N ALA A 17 -42.33 -38.34 24.17
CA ALA A 17 -42.69 -37.88 25.52
C ALA A 17 -41.90 -38.47 26.73
N VAL A 18 -41.67 -37.75 27.82
CA VAL A 18 -42.70 -37.17 28.72
C VAL A 18 -41.99 -36.33 29.81
N LEU A 19 -42.51 -35.11 30.05
CA LEU A 19 -42.78 -34.39 31.33
C LEU A 19 -41.64 -34.09 32.34
N ALA A 20 -41.67 -33.05 33.19
CA ALA A 20 -42.70 -32.09 33.64
C ALA A 20 -42.00 -30.83 34.22
N ALA A 21 -42.52 -29.60 34.04
CA ALA A 21 -43.32 -28.81 35.01
C ALA A 21 -42.49 -28.21 36.19
N ALA A 22 -42.62 -26.95 36.65
CA ALA A 22 -43.58 -25.87 36.42
C ALA A 22 -43.10 -24.52 37.05
N LEU A 23 -43.60 -23.41 36.49
CA LEU A 23 -44.12 -22.17 37.11
C LEU A 23 -43.30 -21.40 38.19
N ALA A 24 -42.98 -20.13 37.91
CA ALA A 24 -43.65 -18.96 38.50
C ALA A 24 -43.08 -17.63 37.96
N ALA A 25 -43.98 -16.65 37.82
CA ALA A 25 -43.73 -15.31 37.28
C ALA A 25 -42.97 -14.38 38.24
N GLY A 26 -42.26 -13.40 37.68
CA GLY A 26 -41.76 -12.24 38.42
C GLY A 26 -41.03 -11.25 37.52
N CYS A 27 -41.69 -10.15 37.14
CA CYS A 27 -41.07 -8.97 36.55
C CYS A 27 -40.04 -8.36 37.52
N GLY A 28 -38.85 -8.02 37.04
CA GLY A 28 -37.84 -7.32 37.84
C GLY A 28 -36.66 -6.86 36.99
N SER A 29 -36.73 -5.62 36.52
CA SER A 29 -35.64 -4.88 35.91
C SER A 29 -34.52 -4.58 36.93
N LYS A 30 -33.28 -5.05 36.66
CA LYS A 30 -31.98 -4.39 36.93
C LYS A 30 -30.83 -5.35 36.60
N ALA A 31 -29.79 -4.80 35.96
CA ALA A 31 -28.54 -5.49 35.64
C ALA A 31 -27.82 -6.02 36.89
N PRO A 32 -27.02 -7.10 36.76
CA PRO A 32 -25.95 -7.34 37.71
C PRO A 32 -24.57 -7.50 37.07
N ASP A 33 -23.59 -7.01 37.83
CA ASP A 33 -22.16 -7.25 37.75
C ASP A 33 -21.75 -8.74 37.82
N ARG A 34 -20.52 -8.98 37.38
CA ARG A 34 -19.77 -10.25 37.26
C ARG A 34 -19.75 -11.12 38.53
N PRO A 35 -19.35 -12.39 38.37
CA PRO A 35 -18.26 -12.90 39.21
C PRO A 35 -17.11 -13.53 38.42
N SER A 36 -15.92 -13.35 39.00
CA SER A 36 -14.59 -13.79 38.59
C SER A 36 -14.45 -15.31 38.44
N ALA A 37 -13.68 -15.74 37.43
CA ALA A 37 -13.13 -17.09 37.35
C ALA A 37 -11.61 -17.03 37.57
N GLU A 38 -11.13 -17.85 38.51
CA GLU A 38 -9.75 -18.08 38.85
C GLU A 38 -8.93 -18.54 37.63
N VAL A 39 -7.83 -17.83 37.35
CA VAL A 39 -6.82 -18.27 36.39
C VAL A 39 -5.86 -19.21 37.13
N LEU A 40 -6.02 -20.51 36.89
CA LEU A 40 -4.96 -21.49 37.15
C LEU A 40 -3.90 -21.33 36.06
N GLY A 41 -2.70 -20.94 36.48
CA GLY A 41 -1.53 -20.82 35.62
C GLY A 41 -1.17 -22.14 34.96
N GLY A 42 -1.07 -22.09 33.63
CA GLY A 42 -0.39 -23.07 32.78
C GLY A 42 0.39 -22.28 31.73
N GLN A 43 1.68 -22.57 31.65
CA GLN A 43 2.65 -21.95 30.74
C GLN A 43 2.14 -21.93 29.29
N VAL A 44 2.11 -20.73 28.71
CA VAL A 44 2.18 -20.54 27.25
C VAL A 44 3.62 -20.17 26.94
N ASP A 45 4.45 -21.19 26.74
CA ASP A 45 5.80 -20.98 26.21
C ASP A 45 5.67 -20.64 24.70
N ASP A 46 6.18 -19.47 24.34
CA ASP A 46 6.75 -19.01 23.07
C ASP A 46 6.51 -19.84 21.79
N VAL A 47 5.49 -19.50 21.01
CA VAL A 47 5.45 -19.82 19.55
C VAL A 47 4.99 -18.63 18.70
N ALA A 48 5.09 -17.40 19.20
CA ALA A 48 4.68 -16.20 18.46
C ALA A 48 5.83 -15.22 18.15
N SER A 49 7.09 -15.62 18.32
CA SER A 49 8.25 -14.73 18.10
C SER A 49 9.43 -15.42 17.40
N SER A 50 9.17 -16.32 16.44
CA SER A 50 10.24 -16.92 15.62
C SER A 50 9.86 -17.15 14.14
N ALA A 51 8.92 -16.38 13.59
CA ALA A 51 8.46 -16.56 12.19
C ALA A 51 8.59 -15.30 11.31
N PHE A 52 9.61 -14.46 11.55
CA PHE A 52 10.04 -13.43 10.60
C PHE A 52 11.56 -13.45 10.31
N GLU A 53 12.28 -14.48 10.77
CA GLU A 53 13.69 -14.71 10.44
C GLU A 53 13.85 -16.05 9.73
N ALA A 54 13.55 -16.02 8.43
CA ALA A 54 14.27 -16.71 7.35
C ALA A 54 13.48 -16.45 6.07
N ALA A 55 13.92 -15.50 5.23
CA ALA A 55 13.61 -15.63 3.81
C ALA A 55 14.06 -17.04 3.40
N ALA A 56 13.13 -17.87 2.94
CA ALA A 56 13.41 -19.23 2.50
C ALA A 56 14.56 -19.18 1.49
N SER A 57 15.74 -19.59 1.95
CA SER A 57 16.99 -19.55 1.19
C SER A 57 17.32 -20.98 0.78
N GLY A 58 17.80 -21.14 -0.46
CA GLY A 58 18.10 -22.45 -1.04
C GLY A 58 16.90 -23.14 -1.70
N LEU A 59 15.90 -22.39 -2.17
CA LEU A 59 14.86 -22.92 -3.05
C LEU A 59 15.47 -23.35 -4.40
N THR A 60 14.88 -24.38 -5.01
CA THR A 60 15.36 -24.97 -6.28
C THR A 60 14.21 -25.33 -7.20
N GLY A 61 14.53 -25.67 -8.45
CA GLY A 61 13.57 -26.07 -9.48
C GLY A 61 13.09 -24.89 -10.32
N ASP A 62 12.00 -25.09 -11.06
CA ASP A 62 11.40 -24.07 -11.92
C ASP A 62 10.20 -23.42 -11.20
N LEU A 63 10.00 -22.12 -11.42
CA LEU A 63 8.86 -21.36 -10.91
C LEU A 63 8.33 -20.44 -12.03
N LEU A 64 7.13 -20.68 -12.55
CA LEU A 64 6.51 -19.82 -13.56
C LEU A 64 5.57 -18.81 -12.92
N ILE A 65 5.81 -17.52 -13.14
CA ILE A 65 4.91 -16.43 -12.74
C ILE A 65 4.27 -15.76 -13.97
N HIS A 66 2.96 -15.53 -13.90
CA HIS A 66 2.20 -14.75 -14.87
C HIS A 66 1.95 -13.34 -14.32
N VAL A 67 2.48 -12.33 -15.02
CA VAL A 67 2.50 -10.94 -14.56
C VAL A 67 1.85 -10.02 -15.61
N PRO A 68 0.74 -9.33 -15.28
CA PRO A 68 0.11 -8.36 -16.17
C PRO A 68 1.04 -7.23 -16.64
N CYS A 69 0.82 -6.76 -17.87
CA CYS A 69 1.70 -5.78 -18.51
C CYS A 69 1.87 -4.44 -17.77
N GLY A 70 0.91 -4.06 -16.91
CA GLY A 70 0.95 -2.82 -16.14
C GLY A 70 1.84 -2.86 -14.90
N MET A 71 2.39 -4.03 -14.54
CA MET A 71 3.19 -4.23 -13.32
C MET A 71 4.54 -4.91 -13.61
N ILE A 72 4.95 -4.97 -14.88
CA ILE A 72 6.20 -5.64 -15.31
C ILE A 72 7.42 -5.08 -14.58
N ILE A 73 7.58 -3.75 -14.56
CA ILE A 73 8.76 -3.09 -14.01
C ILE A 73 8.92 -3.37 -12.51
N PRO A 74 7.92 -3.05 -11.65
CA PRO A 74 8.06 -3.31 -10.21
C PRO A 74 8.23 -4.78 -9.88
N VAL A 75 7.45 -5.66 -10.52
CA VAL A 75 7.51 -7.10 -10.23
C VAL A 75 8.83 -7.70 -10.67
N LYS A 76 9.38 -7.31 -11.83
CA LYS A 76 10.70 -7.78 -12.29
C LYS A 76 11.83 -7.36 -11.34
N LYS A 77 11.72 -6.16 -10.75
CA LYS A 77 12.68 -5.65 -9.76
C LYS A 77 12.60 -6.46 -8.47
N ALA A 78 11.39 -6.71 -7.97
CA ALA A 78 11.19 -7.56 -6.81
C ALA A 78 11.69 -9.00 -7.04
N ILE A 79 11.39 -9.61 -8.20
CA ILE A 79 11.91 -10.94 -8.56
C ILE A 79 13.45 -10.95 -8.63
N THR A 80 14.07 -9.86 -9.09
CA THR A 80 15.53 -9.74 -9.13
C THR A 80 16.13 -9.80 -7.72
N VAL A 81 15.50 -9.14 -6.74
CA VAL A 81 15.92 -9.20 -5.33
C VAL A 81 15.69 -10.61 -4.77
N PHE A 82 14.51 -11.19 -4.98
CA PHE A 82 14.18 -12.55 -4.51
C PHE A 82 15.17 -13.62 -4.99
N ARG A 83 15.64 -13.51 -6.24
CA ARG A 83 16.64 -14.41 -6.84
C ARG A 83 18.00 -14.34 -6.15
N GLN A 84 18.37 -13.23 -5.50
CA GLN A 84 19.67 -13.10 -4.82
C GLN A 84 19.79 -14.08 -3.64
N SER A 85 18.67 -14.30 -2.94
CA SER A 85 18.57 -15.27 -1.83
C SER A 85 18.27 -16.70 -2.30
N ASN A 86 17.91 -16.88 -3.58
CA ASN A 86 17.49 -18.14 -4.20
C ASN A 86 18.14 -18.38 -5.57
N PRO A 87 19.48 -18.47 -5.66
CA PRO A 87 20.19 -18.54 -6.93
C PRO A 87 19.95 -19.83 -7.73
N ASP A 88 19.54 -20.91 -7.06
CA ASP A 88 19.29 -22.22 -7.68
C ASP A 88 17.82 -22.41 -8.12
N LEU A 89 16.97 -21.40 -7.91
CA LEU A 89 15.58 -21.37 -8.37
C LEU A 89 15.48 -20.66 -9.73
N ALA A 90 15.02 -21.38 -10.75
CA ALA A 90 14.75 -20.82 -12.07
C ALA A 90 13.36 -20.18 -12.11
N VAL A 91 13.29 -18.88 -11.84
CA VAL A 91 12.03 -18.12 -11.98
C VAL A 91 11.83 -17.75 -13.45
N GLU A 92 10.78 -18.27 -14.09
CA GLU A 92 10.33 -17.91 -15.43
C GLU A 92 9.20 -16.87 -15.36
N GLU A 93 9.28 -15.82 -16.18
CA GLU A 93 8.36 -14.68 -16.14
C GLU A 93 7.61 -14.60 -17.49
N ASP A 94 6.28 -14.76 -17.48
CA ASP A 94 5.42 -14.53 -18.66
C ASP A 94 4.60 -13.25 -18.46
N TYR A 95 4.73 -12.32 -19.40
CA TYR A 95 4.09 -11.01 -19.36
C TYR A 95 3.10 -10.86 -20.49
N ASP A 96 1.86 -10.51 -20.16
CA ASP A 96 0.81 -10.26 -21.16
C ASP A 96 -0.31 -9.39 -20.58
N ASN A 97 -1.36 -9.14 -21.35
CA ASN A 97 -2.61 -8.62 -20.81
C ASN A 97 -3.22 -9.62 -19.82
N ALA A 98 -3.73 -9.15 -18.68
CA ALA A 98 -4.31 -10.00 -17.65
C ALA A 98 -5.40 -10.95 -18.19
N ALA A 99 -6.26 -10.49 -19.10
CA ALA A 99 -7.27 -11.33 -19.73
C ALA A 99 -6.67 -12.43 -20.63
N VAL A 100 -5.53 -12.15 -21.28
CA VAL A 100 -4.79 -13.13 -22.10
C VAL A 100 -4.13 -14.16 -21.19
N LEU A 101 -3.50 -13.74 -20.09
CA LEU A 101 -2.92 -14.64 -19.10
C LEU A 101 -3.97 -15.60 -18.51
N VAL A 102 -5.15 -15.11 -18.14
CA VAL A 102 -6.28 -15.96 -17.70
C VAL A 102 -6.70 -16.95 -18.79
N THR A 103 -6.73 -16.52 -20.05
CA THR A 103 -7.05 -17.39 -21.19
C THR A 103 -5.99 -18.49 -21.39
N LYS A 104 -4.69 -18.16 -21.24
CA LYS A 104 -3.61 -19.14 -21.27
C LYS A 104 -3.81 -20.22 -20.20
N ILE A 105 -4.20 -19.81 -19.00
CA ILE A 105 -4.45 -20.72 -17.87
C ILE A 105 -5.68 -21.61 -18.13
N ILE A 106 -6.83 -21.02 -18.44
CA ILE A 106 -8.10 -21.75 -18.52
C ILE A 106 -8.22 -22.57 -19.81
N ASP A 107 -7.89 -21.96 -20.95
CA ASP A 107 -8.24 -22.51 -22.28
C ASP A 107 -7.05 -23.19 -22.97
N GLN A 108 -5.82 -22.74 -22.69
CA GLN A 108 -4.61 -23.29 -23.30
C GLN A 108 -3.87 -24.28 -22.39
N GLY A 109 -4.30 -24.40 -21.13
CA GLY A 109 -3.75 -25.34 -20.16
C GLY A 109 -2.34 -24.99 -19.69
N VAL A 110 -1.95 -23.71 -19.76
CA VAL A 110 -0.72 -23.22 -19.13
C VAL A 110 -0.91 -23.24 -17.61
N LYS A 111 0.10 -23.72 -16.89
CA LYS A 111 0.05 -23.93 -15.44
C LYS A 111 1.14 -23.11 -14.76
N PRO A 112 0.96 -21.78 -14.63
CA PRO A 112 1.87 -20.99 -13.81
C PRO A 112 1.74 -21.40 -12.34
N ASP A 113 2.80 -21.20 -11.59
CA ASP A 113 2.80 -21.40 -10.15
C ASP A 113 2.17 -20.20 -9.42
N VAL A 114 2.39 -19.00 -9.94
CA VAL A 114 1.91 -17.73 -9.37
C VAL A 114 1.20 -16.90 -10.45
N PHE A 115 0.07 -16.31 -10.10
CA PHE A 115 -0.65 -15.36 -10.95
C PHE A 115 -0.86 -14.03 -10.24
N MET A 116 -0.62 -12.93 -10.95
CA MET A 116 -0.94 -11.57 -10.50
C MET A 116 -2.12 -10.99 -11.29
N SER A 117 -2.97 -10.23 -10.61
CA SER A 117 -4.22 -9.68 -11.15
C SER A 117 -4.36 -8.18 -10.85
N PRO A 118 -4.68 -7.33 -11.84
CA PRO A 118 -4.90 -5.90 -11.63
C PRO A 118 -6.35 -5.58 -11.19
N GLY A 119 -6.81 -6.23 -10.11
CA GLY A 119 -8.18 -6.15 -9.63
C GLY A 119 -8.87 -7.50 -9.50
N ILE A 120 -10.16 -7.50 -9.16
CA ILE A 120 -10.91 -8.72 -8.85
C ILE A 120 -11.36 -9.52 -10.07
N SER A 121 -11.55 -8.88 -11.23
CA SER A 121 -12.18 -9.50 -12.40
C SER A 121 -11.45 -10.73 -12.94
N GLU A 122 -10.13 -10.62 -13.14
CA GLU A 122 -9.34 -11.72 -13.70
C GLU A 122 -9.11 -12.85 -12.71
N ILE A 123 -8.82 -12.51 -11.44
CA ILE A 123 -8.61 -13.52 -10.39
C ILE A 123 -9.90 -14.27 -10.04
N ALA A 124 -11.06 -13.60 -10.03
CA ALA A 124 -12.36 -14.23 -9.80
C ALA A 124 -12.68 -15.31 -10.84
N ARG A 125 -12.30 -15.11 -12.11
CA ARG A 125 -12.47 -16.15 -13.15
C ARG A 125 -11.66 -17.41 -12.85
N LEU A 126 -10.48 -17.27 -12.25
CA LEU A 126 -9.65 -18.40 -11.83
C LEU A 126 -10.22 -19.09 -10.57
N GLU A 127 -10.79 -18.31 -9.64
CA GLU A 127 -11.52 -18.83 -8.47
C GLU A 127 -12.76 -19.62 -8.85
N GLU A 128 -13.57 -19.12 -9.78
CA GLU A 128 -14.77 -19.80 -10.30
C GLU A 128 -14.43 -21.14 -10.96
N LYS A 129 -13.25 -21.24 -11.59
CA LYS A 129 -12.71 -22.50 -12.14
C LYS A 129 -12.07 -23.39 -11.07
N GLY A 130 -12.01 -22.93 -9.82
CA GLY A 130 -11.41 -23.63 -8.70
C GLY A 130 -9.89 -23.72 -8.76
N LEU A 131 -9.23 -22.91 -9.60
CA LEU A 131 -7.78 -22.93 -9.85
C LEU A 131 -6.99 -22.14 -8.79
N ILE A 132 -7.64 -21.15 -8.16
CA ILE A 132 -7.11 -20.38 -7.02
C ILE A 132 -7.99 -20.64 -5.80
N ASP A 133 -7.37 -20.64 -4.62
CA ASP A 133 -8.09 -20.60 -3.35
C ASP A 133 -8.35 -19.13 -2.98
N PRO A 134 -9.61 -18.69 -2.81
CA PRO A 134 -9.93 -17.30 -2.45
C PRO A 134 -9.20 -16.80 -1.20
N ASP A 135 -8.90 -17.69 -0.25
CA ASP A 135 -8.22 -17.33 1.00
C ASP A 135 -6.68 -17.27 0.86
N SER A 136 -6.13 -17.68 -0.30
CA SER A 136 -4.69 -17.69 -0.58
C SER A 136 -4.16 -16.42 -1.25
N LYS A 137 -5.05 -15.46 -1.54
CA LYS A 137 -4.69 -14.22 -2.26
C LYS A 137 -4.03 -13.23 -1.29
N VAL A 138 -2.95 -12.62 -1.73
CA VAL A 138 -2.27 -11.54 -1.02
C VAL A 138 -2.42 -10.25 -1.81
N ALA A 139 -2.76 -9.15 -1.13
CA ALA A 139 -2.81 -7.83 -1.74
C ALA A 139 -1.40 -7.22 -1.74
N LEU A 140 -0.95 -6.72 -2.89
CA LEU A 140 0.37 -6.09 -3.06
C LEU A 140 0.29 -4.59 -3.37
N GLY A 141 -0.92 -4.07 -3.52
CA GLY A 141 -1.17 -2.66 -3.70
C GLY A 141 -2.63 -2.40 -4.01
N SER A 142 -2.94 -1.18 -4.41
CA SER A 142 -4.29 -0.80 -4.82
C SER A 142 -4.24 0.29 -5.90
N PHE A 143 -5.27 0.32 -6.73
CA PHE A 143 -5.41 1.37 -7.72
C PHE A 143 -6.27 2.51 -7.21
N GLU A 144 -5.74 3.73 -7.31
CA GLU A 144 -6.49 4.96 -7.14
C GLU A 144 -7.19 5.35 -8.44
N LEU A 145 -8.49 5.63 -8.34
CA LEU A 145 -9.32 6.11 -9.43
C LEU A 145 -9.15 7.63 -9.59
N VAL A 146 -8.88 8.07 -10.81
CA VAL A 146 -8.63 9.47 -11.15
C VAL A 146 -9.42 9.90 -12.38
N ILE A 147 -9.64 11.20 -12.48
CA ILE A 147 -10.11 11.85 -13.69
C ILE A 147 -8.90 12.36 -14.46
N ILE A 148 -8.86 12.07 -15.74
CA ILE A 148 -7.81 12.51 -16.66
C ILE A 148 -8.39 13.43 -17.72
N THR A 149 -7.61 14.42 -18.13
CA THR A 149 -7.98 15.37 -19.19
C THR A 149 -6.81 15.50 -20.16
N ASN A 150 -7.10 15.90 -21.40
CA ASN A 150 -6.05 16.27 -22.33
C ASN A 150 -5.36 17.55 -21.84
N ARG A 151 -4.02 17.62 -21.85
CA ARG A 151 -3.28 18.81 -21.41
C ARG A 151 -3.56 20.03 -22.27
N ASP A 152 -3.78 19.82 -23.56
CA ASP A 152 -4.13 20.86 -24.52
C ASP A 152 -5.62 21.22 -24.46
N SER A 153 -6.42 20.47 -23.69
CA SER A 153 -7.79 20.88 -23.40
C SER A 153 -7.80 22.04 -22.39
N GLY A 154 -8.59 23.07 -22.68
CA GLY A 154 -8.92 24.14 -21.75
C GLY A 154 -9.96 23.73 -20.70
N VAL A 155 -10.20 22.42 -20.53
CA VAL A 155 -11.19 21.88 -19.60
C VAL A 155 -10.57 21.85 -18.20
N GLU A 156 -11.17 22.60 -17.28
CA GLU A 156 -10.77 22.65 -15.88
C GLU A 156 -11.71 21.76 -15.05
N ILE A 157 -11.14 20.73 -14.44
CA ILE A 157 -11.80 19.79 -13.53
C ILE A 157 -10.99 19.79 -12.24
N ASN A 158 -11.62 20.20 -11.13
CA ASN A 158 -10.98 20.23 -9.81
C ASN A 158 -11.61 19.23 -8.85
N SER A 159 -12.80 18.70 -9.18
CA SER A 159 -13.49 17.67 -8.42
C SER A 159 -14.36 16.80 -9.35
N PRO A 160 -14.80 15.61 -8.92
CA PRO A 160 -15.69 14.77 -9.74
C PRO A 160 -16.99 15.44 -10.19
N GLU A 161 -17.54 16.38 -9.40
CA GLU A 161 -18.74 17.13 -9.75
C GLU A 161 -18.53 18.01 -11.00
N ASP A 162 -17.29 18.43 -11.28
CA ASP A 162 -16.97 19.20 -12.48
C ASP A 162 -17.17 18.39 -13.77
N LEU A 163 -17.27 17.06 -13.71
CA LEU A 163 -17.66 16.23 -14.86
C LEU A 163 -19.04 16.62 -15.43
N LEU A 164 -19.92 17.22 -14.62
CA LEU A 164 -21.21 17.73 -15.10
C LEU A 164 -21.05 18.83 -16.16
N LYS A 165 -19.88 19.50 -16.21
CA LYS A 165 -19.53 20.53 -17.19
C LYS A 165 -19.05 19.95 -18.52
N CYS A 166 -18.67 18.67 -18.55
CA CYS A 166 -18.23 17.99 -19.77
C CYS A 166 -19.42 17.67 -20.67
N ASP A 167 -19.17 17.64 -21.98
CA ASP A 167 -20.09 17.17 -23.02
C ASP A 167 -19.89 15.67 -23.28
N THR A 168 -18.66 15.16 -23.17
CA THR A 168 -18.37 13.72 -23.34
C THR A 168 -17.27 13.25 -22.40
N ILE A 169 -17.50 12.13 -21.73
CA ILE A 169 -16.57 11.52 -20.77
C ILE A 169 -16.30 10.08 -21.17
N SER A 170 -15.04 9.69 -21.32
CA SER A 170 -14.69 8.30 -21.64
C SER A 170 -14.57 7.45 -20.38
N ILE A 171 -15.16 6.26 -20.40
CA ILE A 171 -15.04 5.25 -19.34
C ILE A 171 -14.96 3.85 -19.95
N PRO A 172 -14.14 2.92 -19.43
CA PRO A 172 -14.23 1.52 -19.82
C PRO A 172 -15.58 0.92 -19.40
N GLU A 173 -16.07 -0.09 -20.12
CA GLU A 173 -17.37 -0.71 -19.84
C GLU A 173 -17.47 -1.21 -18.37
N PRO A 174 -18.36 -0.65 -17.53
CA PRO A 174 -18.43 -0.97 -16.10
C PRO A 174 -18.73 -2.43 -15.74
N GLY A 175 -19.38 -3.18 -16.62
CA GLY A 175 -19.63 -4.60 -16.42
C GLY A 175 -18.49 -5.54 -16.84
N VAL A 176 -17.40 -4.99 -17.40
CA VAL A 176 -16.32 -5.79 -18.02
C VAL A 176 -14.95 -5.40 -17.46
N ASN A 177 -14.72 -4.11 -17.19
CA ASN A 177 -13.41 -3.60 -16.81
C ASN A 177 -13.42 -2.97 -15.41
N SER A 178 -12.39 -3.23 -14.60
CA SER A 178 -12.28 -2.75 -13.22
C SER A 178 -12.35 -1.23 -13.09
N VAL A 179 -11.71 -0.48 -13.99
CA VAL A 179 -11.81 1.01 -14.03
C VAL A 179 -13.26 1.45 -14.21
N GLY A 180 -13.99 0.77 -15.10
CA GLY A 180 -15.40 1.05 -15.35
C GLY A 180 -16.26 0.74 -14.13
N THR A 181 -16.05 -0.42 -13.49
CA THR A 181 -16.76 -0.84 -12.28
C THR A 181 -16.55 0.19 -11.17
N SER A 182 -15.30 0.50 -10.83
CA SER A 182 -14.97 1.50 -9.80
C SER A 182 -15.47 2.90 -10.18
N GLY A 183 -15.39 3.28 -11.45
CA GLY A 183 -15.89 4.57 -11.93
C GLY A 183 -17.40 4.69 -11.77
N ARG A 184 -18.14 3.64 -12.07
CA ARG A 184 -19.58 3.60 -11.83
C ARG A 184 -19.92 3.69 -10.35
N GLU A 185 -19.28 2.88 -9.51
CA GLU A 185 -19.47 2.92 -8.04
C GLU A 185 -19.22 4.31 -7.48
N ALA A 186 -18.09 4.93 -7.87
CA ALA A 186 -17.73 6.29 -7.47
C ALA A 186 -18.80 7.31 -7.84
N LEU A 187 -19.26 7.28 -9.09
CA LEU A 187 -20.28 8.20 -9.58
C LEU A 187 -21.66 7.95 -8.95
N GLU A 188 -22.03 6.70 -8.70
CA GLU A 188 -23.28 6.35 -8.01
C GLU A 188 -23.24 6.82 -6.54
N SER A 189 -22.12 6.59 -5.84
CA SER A 189 -21.94 7.06 -4.45
C SER A 189 -21.98 8.58 -4.32
N LEU A 190 -21.51 9.30 -5.34
CA LEU A 190 -21.54 10.76 -5.39
C LEU A 190 -22.88 11.32 -5.90
N GLY A 191 -23.81 10.45 -6.31
CA GLY A 191 -25.09 10.85 -6.89
C GLY A 191 -24.97 11.52 -8.27
N LEU A 192 -23.87 11.28 -8.98
CA LEU A 192 -23.55 11.87 -10.29
C LEU A 192 -23.91 10.93 -11.46
N TRP A 193 -24.08 9.63 -11.21
CA TRP A 193 -24.26 8.63 -12.26
C TRP A 193 -25.40 8.96 -13.22
N ASP A 194 -26.61 9.21 -12.72
CA ASP A 194 -27.80 9.41 -13.55
C ASP A 194 -27.67 10.64 -14.49
N ASP A 195 -26.99 11.69 -14.05
CA ASP A 195 -26.77 12.91 -14.84
C ASP A 195 -25.63 12.74 -15.86
N LEU A 196 -24.64 11.89 -15.55
CA LEU A 196 -23.47 11.68 -16.39
C LEU A 196 -23.62 10.51 -17.37
N GLU A 197 -24.44 9.50 -17.07
CA GLU A 197 -24.66 8.31 -17.91
C GLU A 197 -24.93 8.67 -19.39
N PRO A 198 -25.77 9.67 -19.72
CA PRO A 198 -26.02 10.06 -21.11
C PRO A 198 -24.80 10.67 -21.83
N LYS A 199 -23.78 11.09 -21.08
CA LYS A 199 -22.53 11.71 -21.56
C LYS A 199 -21.36 10.73 -21.62
N LEU A 200 -21.54 9.50 -21.12
CA LEU A 200 -20.49 8.49 -21.08
C LEU A 200 -20.28 7.87 -22.46
N LEU A 201 -19.04 7.88 -22.93
CA LEU A 201 -18.58 7.14 -24.08
C LEU A 201 -17.86 5.87 -23.59
N THR A 202 -18.55 4.74 -23.63
CA THR A 202 -17.99 3.47 -23.16
C THR A 202 -17.01 2.85 -24.17
N THR A 203 -15.99 2.15 -23.65
CA THR A 203 -15.03 1.41 -24.46
C THR A 203 -14.86 -0.03 -23.94
N ASP A 204 -14.53 -0.95 -24.84
CA ASP A 204 -14.27 -2.36 -24.52
C ASP A 204 -12.91 -2.58 -23.84
N GLN A 205 -12.00 -1.60 -23.85
CA GLN A 205 -10.66 -1.70 -23.26
C GLN A 205 -10.22 -0.38 -22.61
N ALA A 206 -9.61 -0.48 -21.42
CA ALA A 206 -9.09 0.68 -20.69
C ALA A 206 -8.14 1.56 -21.53
N ILE A 207 -7.27 0.95 -22.34
CA ILE A 207 -6.33 1.69 -23.20
C ILE A 207 -7.04 2.50 -24.30
N LYS A 208 -8.18 2.00 -24.81
CA LYS A 208 -8.97 2.75 -25.80
C LYS A 208 -9.64 3.96 -25.15
N SER A 209 -10.18 3.80 -23.94
CA SER A 209 -10.71 4.92 -23.15
C SER A 209 -9.65 6.01 -22.96
N HIS A 210 -8.45 5.62 -22.56
CA HIS A 210 -7.32 6.53 -22.38
C HIS A 210 -6.96 7.25 -23.70
N ASN A 211 -6.86 6.52 -24.81
CA ASN A 211 -6.53 7.10 -26.11
C ASN A 211 -7.56 8.13 -26.60
N TYR A 212 -8.84 8.00 -26.24
CA TYR A 212 -9.83 9.03 -26.56
C TYR A 212 -9.53 10.37 -25.88
N VAL A 213 -8.98 10.34 -24.66
CA VAL A 213 -8.52 11.55 -23.96
C VAL A 213 -7.27 12.12 -24.65
N VAL A 214 -6.30 11.27 -25.00
CA VAL A 214 -5.07 11.66 -25.72
C VAL A 214 -5.39 12.35 -27.06
N GLU A 215 -6.39 11.83 -27.78
CA GLU A 215 -6.81 12.36 -29.08
C GLU A 215 -7.74 13.57 -28.98
N GLY A 216 -8.15 13.98 -27.76
CA GLY A 216 -9.10 15.08 -27.55
C GLY A 216 -10.50 14.78 -28.06
N LYS A 217 -10.88 13.50 -28.17
CA LYS A 217 -12.22 13.06 -28.60
C LYS A 217 -13.28 13.23 -27.51
N VAL A 218 -12.84 13.32 -26.26
CA VAL A 218 -13.66 13.49 -25.06
C VAL A 218 -13.04 14.59 -24.20
N ASP A 219 -13.85 15.22 -23.35
CA ASP A 219 -13.38 16.28 -22.46
C ASP A 219 -12.59 15.72 -21.28
N ALA A 220 -13.02 14.55 -20.80
CA ALA A 220 -12.41 13.86 -19.67
C ALA A 220 -12.47 12.33 -19.85
N GLY A 221 -11.65 11.62 -19.09
CA GLY A 221 -11.75 10.17 -18.95
C GLY A 221 -11.57 9.73 -17.51
N ILE A 222 -12.15 8.59 -17.17
CA ILE A 222 -11.95 7.92 -15.88
C ILE A 222 -10.93 6.80 -16.07
N SER A 223 -9.90 6.80 -15.21
CA SER A 223 -8.76 5.89 -15.29
C SER A 223 -8.22 5.57 -13.89
N TYR A 224 -7.40 4.53 -13.77
CA TYR A 224 -6.49 4.42 -12.63
C TYR A 224 -5.26 5.30 -12.83
N ARG A 225 -4.72 5.83 -11.72
CA ARG A 225 -3.54 6.70 -11.69
C ARG A 225 -2.33 6.10 -12.42
N ALA A 226 -2.12 4.80 -12.25
CA ALA A 226 -0.97 4.07 -12.79
C ALA A 226 -1.14 3.54 -14.23
N CYS A 227 -2.29 3.78 -14.84
CA CYS A 227 -2.53 3.51 -16.24
C CYS A 227 -1.92 4.66 -17.07
N PRO A 228 -1.27 4.38 -18.22
CA PRO A 228 0.15 4.64 -18.57
C PRO A 228 0.74 6.06 -18.31
N LEU A 229 0.38 6.72 -17.22
CA LEU A 229 0.75 8.12 -16.95
C LEU A 229 2.13 8.31 -16.32
N GLU A 230 2.69 7.27 -15.66
CA GLU A 230 3.88 7.45 -14.81
C GLU A 230 5.06 6.54 -15.17
N THR A 231 4.85 5.33 -15.68
CA THR A 231 5.87 4.26 -15.62
C THR A 231 6.59 3.94 -16.93
N ASN A 232 6.24 4.58 -18.06
CA ASN A 232 6.97 4.38 -19.31
C ASN A 232 6.86 5.59 -20.26
N PRO A 233 7.79 6.54 -20.12
CA PRO A 233 7.99 7.63 -21.06
C PRO A 233 7.88 7.20 -22.55
N ASP A 234 8.64 6.18 -22.96
CA ASP A 234 8.73 5.76 -24.37
C ASP A 234 7.46 5.10 -24.95
N LYS A 235 6.47 4.73 -24.12
CA LYS A 235 5.25 4.06 -24.56
C LYS A 235 4.09 4.99 -24.87
N MET A 236 4.18 6.24 -24.48
CA MET A 236 3.14 7.24 -24.72
C MET A 236 3.79 8.44 -25.38
N ASP A 237 3.06 9.21 -26.18
CA ASP A 237 3.45 10.60 -26.39
C ASP A 237 3.39 11.29 -25.02
N GLU A 238 4.47 11.22 -24.23
CA GLU A 238 4.57 11.87 -22.94
C GLU A 238 4.14 13.32 -23.07
N SER A 239 3.22 13.75 -22.20
CA SER A 239 2.71 15.12 -22.01
C SER A 239 1.35 15.50 -22.62
N ARG A 240 0.57 14.62 -23.26
CA ARG A 240 -0.78 15.01 -23.74
C ARG A 240 -1.93 14.78 -22.77
N VAL A 241 -1.73 14.05 -21.68
CA VAL A 241 -2.76 13.85 -20.64
C VAL A 241 -2.25 14.36 -19.29
N ARG A 242 -3.15 14.91 -18.47
CA ARG A 242 -2.92 15.24 -17.06
C ARG A 242 -3.96 14.56 -16.18
N ILE A 243 -3.57 14.20 -14.98
CA ILE A 243 -4.52 13.91 -13.90
C ILE A 243 -5.14 15.25 -13.49
N ALA A 244 -6.46 15.34 -13.56
CA ALA A 244 -7.19 16.53 -13.18
C ALA A 244 -7.50 16.54 -11.68
N CYS A 245 -8.11 15.46 -11.18
CA CYS A 245 -8.32 15.23 -9.76
C CYS A 245 -8.56 13.74 -9.48
N PRO A 246 -8.31 13.27 -8.24
CA PRO A 246 -8.74 11.94 -7.80
C PRO A 246 -10.23 11.89 -7.48
N PHE A 247 -10.79 10.69 -7.41
CA PHE A 247 -12.09 10.46 -6.78
C PHE A 247 -11.92 10.29 -5.26
N PRO A 248 -12.89 10.75 -4.42
CA PRO A 248 -12.85 10.50 -2.98
C PRO A 248 -12.74 9.00 -2.68
N GLU A 249 -11.84 8.60 -1.79
CA GLU A 249 -11.60 7.17 -1.50
C GLU A 249 -12.84 6.44 -0.98
N VAL A 250 -13.70 7.16 -0.26
CA VAL A 250 -14.95 6.61 0.28
C VAL A 250 -16.03 6.37 -0.78
N SER A 251 -15.83 6.81 -2.02
CA SER A 251 -16.85 6.72 -3.08
C SER A 251 -16.84 5.38 -3.84
N TYR A 252 -15.77 4.59 -3.74
CA TYR A 252 -15.65 3.30 -4.43
C TYR A 252 -14.80 2.32 -3.62
N GLU A 253 -14.93 1.02 -3.89
CA GLU A 253 -14.02 0.05 -3.31
C GLU A 253 -12.68 0.06 -4.08
N LYS A 254 -11.58 0.43 -3.40
CA LYS A 254 -10.24 0.42 -3.99
C LYS A 254 -9.91 -0.97 -4.53
N GLN A 255 -9.71 -1.07 -5.84
CA GLN A 255 -9.35 -2.33 -6.46
C GLN A 255 -7.92 -2.71 -6.09
N LYS A 256 -7.78 -3.86 -5.44
CA LYS A 256 -6.48 -4.38 -4.99
C LYS A 256 -5.75 -5.07 -6.13
N ILE A 257 -4.42 -4.94 -6.11
CA ILE A 257 -3.52 -5.76 -6.91
C ILE A 257 -3.33 -7.06 -6.14
N TRP A 258 -3.82 -8.16 -6.70
CA TRP A 258 -3.75 -9.47 -6.06
C TRP A 258 -2.60 -10.28 -6.63
N VAL A 259 -1.93 -11.03 -5.76
CA VAL A 259 -1.08 -12.17 -6.14
C VAL A 259 -1.63 -13.43 -5.46
N ALA A 260 -1.60 -14.56 -6.16
CA ALA A 260 -2.03 -15.83 -5.59
C ALA A 260 -1.29 -17.02 -6.20
N PRO A 261 -1.11 -18.10 -5.44
CA PRO A 261 -0.60 -19.35 -5.97
C PRO A 261 -1.71 -20.11 -6.71
N LEU A 262 -1.35 -20.83 -7.77
CA LEU A 262 -2.25 -21.77 -8.42
C LEU A 262 -2.27 -23.10 -7.66
N LYS A 263 -3.44 -23.73 -7.54
CA LYS A 263 -3.59 -25.00 -6.81
C LYS A 263 -2.80 -26.16 -7.41
N ASP A 264 -2.57 -26.14 -8.71
CA ASP A 264 -1.80 -27.14 -9.43
C ASP A 264 -0.36 -26.71 -9.75
N SER A 265 0.15 -25.72 -9.01
CA SER A 265 1.56 -25.32 -9.02
C SER A 265 2.48 -26.54 -8.93
N ALA A 266 3.47 -26.59 -9.83
CA ALA A 266 4.50 -27.62 -9.84
C ALA A 266 5.53 -27.40 -8.73
N ASN A 267 5.68 -26.16 -8.27
CA ASN A 267 6.57 -25.76 -7.20
C ASN A 267 5.87 -24.89 -6.13
N PRO A 268 4.96 -25.48 -5.33
CA PRO A 268 4.12 -24.73 -4.38
C PRO A 268 4.93 -24.13 -3.22
N GLU A 269 6.12 -24.65 -2.93
CA GLU A 269 7.03 -24.08 -1.94
C GLU A 269 7.64 -22.78 -2.42
N ALA A 270 8.21 -22.77 -3.64
CA ALA A 270 8.75 -21.56 -4.24
C ALA A 270 7.67 -20.52 -4.54
N ALA A 271 6.47 -20.95 -4.95
CA ALA A 271 5.33 -20.06 -5.19
C ALA A 271 4.94 -19.28 -3.94
N ARG A 272 4.81 -19.98 -2.81
CA ARG A 272 4.50 -19.38 -1.52
C ARG A 272 5.60 -18.42 -1.07
N ALA A 273 6.86 -18.85 -1.15
CA ALA A 273 8.00 -18.03 -0.75
C ALA A 273 8.11 -16.74 -1.58
N LEU A 274 7.83 -16.79 -2.88
CA LEU A 274 7.78 -15.59 -3.72
C LEU A 274 6.65 -14.67 -3.30
N ILE A 275 5.45 -15.20 -3.01
CA ILE A 275 4.31 -14.40 -2.57
C ILE A 275 4.57 -13.76 -1.19
N GLU A 276 5.13 -14.52 -0.26
CA GLU A 276 5.54 -14.04 1.06
C GLU A 276 6.59 -12.93 0.93
N PHE A 277 7.58 -13.11 0.06
CA PHE A 277 8.56 -12.06 -0.23
C PHE A 277 7.89 -10.81 -0.81
N LEU A 278 7.04 -10.94 -1.85
CA LEU A 278 6.37 -9.81 -2.49
C LEU A 278 5.50 -9.02 -1.49
N GLY A 279 4.86 -9.71 -0.55
CA GLY A 279 4.05 -9.09 0.51
C GLY A 279 4.83 -8.66 1.77
N SER A 280 6.13 -8.94 1.84
CA SER A 280 6.98 -8.52 2.95
C SER A 280 7.29 -7.02 2.88
N PRO A 281 7.72 -6.37 3.98
CA PRO A 281 8.15 -4.98 3.94
C PRO A 281 9.24 -4.70 2.89
N GLU A 282 10.22 -5.60 2.74
CA GLU A 282 11.27 -5.50 1.72
C GLU A 282 10.69 -5.58 0.30
N GLY A 283 9.85 -6.59 0.04
CA GLY A 283 9.21 -6.75 -1.27
C GLY A 283 8.29 -5.59 -1.62
N LEU A 284 7.44 -5.15 -0.68
CA LEU A 284 6.57 -3.99 -0.86
C LEU A 284 7.37 -2.70 -1.09
N THR A 285 8.52 -2.53 -0.41
CA THR A 285 9.41 -1.37 -0.64
C THR A 285 9.93 -1.38 -2.07
N VAL A 286 10.48 -2.51 -2.53
CA VAL A 286 10.96 -2.64 -3.92
C VAL A 286 9.82 -2.41 -4.92
N LEU A 287 8.62 -2.91 -4.63
CA LEU A 287 7.44 -2.70 -5.47
C LEU A 287 7.05 -1.20 -5.50
N ALA A 288 7.03 -0.52 -4.37
CA ALA A 288 6.67 0.89 -4.25
C ALA A 288 7.69 1.81 -4.92
N GLU A 289 8.99 1.59 -4.72
CA GLU A 289 10.08 2.35 -5.36
C GLU A 289 10.11 2.22 -6.89
N ASN A 290 9.43 1.19 -7.42
CA ASN A 290 9.33 0.93 -8.85
C ASN A 290 7.87 1.09 -9.34
N ASP A 291 7.11 1.96 -8.65
CA ASP A 291 5.78 2.45 -9.04
C ASP A 291 4.67 1.39 -9.07
N LEU A 292 4.73 0.36 -8.21
CA LEU A 292 3.56 -0.48 -7.99
C LEU A 292 2.48 0.33 -7.23
N PRO A 293 1.28 0.51 -7.79
CA PRO A 293 0.28 1.41 -7.22
C PRO A 293 -0.22 0.92 -5.87
N GLY A 294 -0.27 1.82 -4.89
CA GLY A 294 -0.75 1.54 -3.54
C GLY A 294 0.09 0.53 -2.75
N ALA A 295 1.27 0.14 -3.23
CA ALA A 295 2.18 -0.71 -2.47
C ALA A 295 2.70 0.03 -1.23
N LYS A 296 2.97 1.34 -1.36
CA LYS A 296 3.32 2.21 -0.23
C LYS A 296 2.21 2.25 0.81
N ASP A 297 0.95 2.39 0.40
CA ASP A 297 -0.21 2.38 1.31
C ASP A 297 -0.31 1.09 2.14
N LEU A 298 0.20 -0.04 1.63
CA LEU A 298 0.25 -1.30 2.38
C LEU A 298 1.40 -1.36 3.38
N ILE A 299 2.53 -0.69 3.08
CA ILE A 299 3.61 -0.48 4.05
C ILE A 299 3.07 0.41 5.18
N ASP A 300 2.45 1.53 4.82
CA ASP A 300 1.90 2.52 5.74
C ASP A 300 0.72 1.93 6.55
N GLY A 301 -0.15 1.13 5.93
CA GLY A 301 -1.27 0.44 6.59
C GLY A 301 -0.88 -0.79 7.43
N ALA A 302 0.22 -1.47 7.10
CA ALA A 302 0.83 -2.47 7.98
C ALA A 302 1.48 -1.80 9.20
N GLY A 303 2.04 -0.59 9.01
CA GLY A 303 2.40 0.33 10.09
C GLY A 303 1.20 0.69 10.96
N ALA A 304 0.06 1.07 10.36
CA ALA A 304 -1.17 1.41 11.09
C ALA A 304 -1.81 0.23 11.88
N SER A 305 -1.54 -1.00 11.45
CA SER A 305 -1.94 -2.21 12.19
C SER A 305 -1.01 -2.50 13.38
N GLN A 306 0.22 -1.98 13.33
CA GLN A 306 1.14 -1.91 14.46
C GLN A 306 0.94 -0.62 15.30
N GLU A 307 0.27 0.42 14.80
CA GLU A 307 -0.12 1.68 15.48
C GLU A 307 -1.24 1.54 16.53
N VAL A 308 -1.40 0.37 17.16
CA VAL A 308 -1.90 0.35 18.55
C VAL A 308 -0.74 0.51 19.54
N ALA A 309 0.50 0.61 19.05
CA ALA A 309 1.62 1.18 19.78
C ALA A 309 2.00 2.52 19.11
N ALA A 310 1.79 3.63 19.81
CA ALA A 310 2.19 4.97 19.39
C ALA A 310 3.63 5.00 18.86
N SER A 311 3.90 5.77 17.80
CA SER A 311 5.27 6.04 17.36
C SER A 311 6.07 6.58 18.57
N SER A 312 7.30 6.09 18.74
CA SER A 312 8.19 6.55 19.82
C SER A 312 8.36 8.07 19.80
N ALA A 313 8.24 8.70 18.64
CA ALA A 313 8.28 10.15 18.45
C ALA A 313 7.13 10.89 19.15
N SER A 314 5.88 10.47 18.96
CA SER A 314 4.71 11.13 19.58
C SER A 314 4.72 10.96 21.11
N ALA A 315 5.20 9.81 21.60
CA ALA A 315 5.41 9.57 23.03
C ALA A 315 6.50 10.47 23.65
N ILE A 316 7.50 10.89 22.86
CA ILE A 316 8.63 11.72 23.30
C ILE A 316 8.33 13.21 23.17
N MET A 317 7.65 13.63 22.10
CA MET A 317 7.28 15.04 21.86
C MET A 317 6.13 15.52 22.75
N GLY A 318 5.33 14.57 23.27
CA GLY A 318 4.23 14.86 24.19
C GLY A 318 3.18 15.80 23.60
N GLU A 319 2.31 16.35 24.45
CA GLU A 319 1.21 17.24 24.00
C GLU A 319 1.71 18.57 23.39
N THR A 320 2.98 18.91 23.59
CA THR A 320 3.58 20.16 23.11
C THR A 320 4.17 20.08 21.71
N GLY A 321 4.33 18.88 21.14
CA GLY A 321 5.00 18.70 19.85
C GLY A 321 6.50 19.03 19.88
N ILE A 322 7.12 19.04 21.06
CA ILE A 322 8.57 19.22 21.23
C ILE A 322 9.04 18.24 22.29
N GLY A 323 10.00 17.39 21.91
CA GLY A 323 10.56 16.36 22.79
C GLY A 323 12.07 16.32 22.71
N SER A 324 12.71 15.80 23.75
CA SER A 324 14.17 15.63 23.76
C SER A 324 14.61 14.31 24.38
N ILE A 325 15.77 13.82 23.92
CA ILE A 325 16.39 12.56 24.31
C ILE A 325 17.89 12.79 24.51
N GLY A 326 18.45 12.18 25.55
CA GLY A 326 19.88 12.27 25.87
C GLY A 326 20.23 13.46 26.77
N PRO A 327 21.47 13.50 27.30
CA PRO A 327 21.89 14.50 28.27
C PRO A 327 21.99 15.90 27.64
N GLU A 328 21.41 16.93 28.28
CA GLU A 328 21.44 18.31 27.76
C GLU A 328 22.87 18.84 27.52
N ASP A 329 23.86 18.34 28.27
CA ASP A 329 25.27 18.71 28.16
C ASP A 329 26.08 17.83 27.18
N ALA A 330 25.42 17.03 26.35
CA ALA A 330 26.08 16.24 25.32
C ALA A 330 26.94 17.14 24.40
N PRO A 331 28.11 16.65 23.96
CA PRO A 331 29.03 17.42 23.10
C PRO A 331 28.46 17.74 21.71
N VAL A 332 27.45 16.98 21.28
CA VAL A 332 26.80 17.16 19.98
C VAL A 332 25.30 17.36 20.18
N GLN A 333 24.79 18.50 19.73
CA GLN A 333 23.39 18.89 19.84
C GLN A 333 22.73 18.73 18.47
N VAL A 334 21.67 17.92 18.39
CA VAL A 334 20.92 17.66 17.16
C VAL A 334 19.50 18.16 17.36
N VAL A 335 19.01 19.02 16.47
CA VAL A 335 17.61 19.46 16.48
C VAL A 335 16.99 19.16 15.14
N ALA A 336 15.90 18.40 15.12
CA ALA A 336 15.20 18.01 13.91
C ALA A 336 13.80 18.62 13.85
N TYR A 337 13.47 19.24 12.72
CA TYR A 337 12.21 19.93 12.48
C TYR A 337 11.47 19.27 11.33
N PHE A 338 10.43 18.50 11.65
CA PHE A 338 9.60 17.78 10.70
C PHE A 338 8.15 17.80 11.20
N PRO A 339 7.14 17.54 10.36
CA PRO A 339 5.78 17.40 10.86
C PRO A 339 5.60 16.00 11.49
N ASP A 340 4.87 15.88 12.60
CA ASP A 340 4.50 14.59 13.20
C ASP A 340 3.22 14.04 12.56
N ASN A 341 3.37 13.56 11.33
CA ASN A 341 2.31 12.94 10.57
C ASN A 341 2.79 11.68 9.82
N ASP A 342 1.82 10.95 9.28
CA ASP A 342 2.00 9.65 8.63
C ASP A 342 3.05 9.67 7.51
N THR A 343 3.29 10.84 6.88
CA THR A 343 4.27 10.98 5.79
C THR A 343 5.73 11.10 6.28
N HIS A 344 5.96 11.30 7.57
CA HIS A 344 7.28 11.52 8.18
C HIS A 344 7.62 10.52 9.29
N VAL A 345 6.82 9.47 9.48
CA VAL A 345 7.10 8.39 10.46
C VAL A 345 8.51 7.82 10.30
N GLY A 346 8.90 7.43 9.08
CA GLY A 346 10.25 6.91 8.82
C GLY A 346 11.37 7.93 9.06
N THR A 347 11.09 9.23 8.89
CA THR A 347 12.02 10.31 9.25
C THR A 347 12.22 10.35 10.76
N TRP A 348 11.12 10.25 11.53
CA TRP A 348 11.17 10.25 12.98
C TRP A 348 11.75 8.98 13.59
N GLU A 349 11.52 7.80 13.00
CA GLU A 349 12.19 6.56 13.38
C GLU A 349 13.70 6.64 13.19
N PHE A 350 14.15 7.14 12.04
CA PHE A 350 15.57 7.38 11.79
C PHE A 350 16.18 8.36 12.80
N ILE A 351 15.52 9.50 13.03
CA ILE A 351 15.97 10.51 14.00
C ILE A 351 16.05 9.93 15.40
N HIS A 352 15.02 9.22 15.85
CA HIS A 352 15.00 8.53 17.13
C HIS A 352 16.16 7.53 17.24
N GLY A 353 16.42 6.75 16.19
CA GLY A 353 17.53 5.79 16.12
C GLY A 353 18.91 6.42 16.29
N LEU A 354 19.09 7.73 16.05
CA LEU A 354 20.34 8.43 16.37
C LEU A 354 20.62 8.42 17.87
N SER A 355 19.60 8.57 18.71
CA SER A 355 19.77 8.54 20.17
C SER A 355 20.23 7.17 20.67
N GLU A 356 19.75 6.08 20.04
CA GLU A 356 20.20 4.72 20.34
C GLU A 356 21.63 4.47 19.84
N ARG A 357 21.95 4.97 18.65
CA ARG A 357 23.26 4.79 18.01
C ARG A 357 24.38 5.53 18.74
N TYR A 358 24.14 6.78 19.13
CA TYR A 358 25.18 7.66 19.69
C TYR A 358 25.10 7.80 21.21
N GLY A 359 23.99 7.40 21.84
CA GLY A 359 23.83 7.37 23.29
C GLY A 359 24.04 8.73 23.94
N ASP A 360 24.87 8.78 24.98
CA ASP A 360 25.18 9.99 25.75
C ASP A 360 26.05 11.02 25.01
N LYS A 361 26.53 10.68 23.81
CA LYS A 361 27.33 11.59 22.98
C LYS A 361 26.50 12.64 22.26
N ILE A 362 25.20 12.43 22.12
CA ILE A 362 24.30 13.41 21.50
C ILE A 362 23.16 13.80 22.45
N HIS A 363 22.70 15.04 22.30
CA HIS A 363 21.39 15.47 22.74
C HIS A 363 20.54 15.65 21.49
N LEU A 364 19.38 15.00 21.46
CA LEU A 364 18.46 15.06 20.34
C LEU A 364 17.19 15.79 20.76
N GLU A 365 16.84 16.87 20.06
CA GLU A 365 15.57 17.58 20.18
C GLU A 365 14.75 17.34 18.89
N MET A 366 13.49 16.96 19.06
CA MET A 366 12.53 16.68 18.00
C MET A 366 11.43 17.74 18.07
N VAL A 367 11.19 18.44 16.98
CA VAL A 367 10.25 19.55 16.88
C VAL A 367 9.21 19.25 15.79
N ASP A 368 7.99 18.96 16.21
CA ASP A 368 6.81 18.87 15.36
C ASP A 368 6.30 20.28 15.01
N PHE A 369 6.59 20.74 13.80
CA PHE A 369 6.13 22.06 13.36
C PHE A 369 4.64 22.11 12.97
N GLU A 370 3.88 21.02 13.07
CA GLU A 370 2.41 21.06 12.98
C GLU A 370 1.75 21.40 14.31
N SER A 371 2.48 21.24 15.43
CA SER A 371 2.07 21.75 16.74
C SER A 371 2.26 23.26 16.85
N ASP A 372 1.42 23.93 17.65
CA ASP A 372 1.51 25.39 17.86
C ASP A 372 2.91 25.80 18.38
N ALA A 373 3.45 25.07 19.36
CA ALA A 373 4.75 25.39 19.97
C ALA A 373 5.93 25.06 19.04
N GLY A 374 5.87 23.93 18.33
CA GLY A 374 6.90 23.56 17.37
C GLY A 374 6.89 24.46 16.13
N PHE A 375 5.73 24.94 15.68
CA PHE A 375 5.62 25.91 14.59
C PHE A 375 6.27 27.25 14.96
N ASP A 376 5.99 27.77 16.17
CA ASP A 376 6.60 29.01 16.67
C ASP A 376 8.14 28.86 16.74
N ARG A 377 8.62 27.73 17.26
CA ARG A 377 10.06 27.44 17.35
C ARG A 377 10.72 27.32 15.97
N TRP A 378 10.10 26.60 15.05
CA TRP A 378 10.56 26.46 13.66
C TRP A 378 10.65 27.81 12.94
N LEU A 379 9.70 28.71 13.18
CA LEU A 379 9.68 30.06 12.63
C LEU A 379 10.77 30.95 13.24
N GLU A 380 10.97 30.90 14.56
CA GLU A 380 12.03 31.63 15.27
C GLU A 380 13.43 31.27 14.76
N ASP A 381 13.66 30.00 14.48
CA ASP A 381 14.92 29.48 13.93
C ASP A 381 15.09 29.77 12.42
N GLY A 382 14.09 30.40 11.80
CA GLY A 382 14.16 30.96 10.45
C GLY A 382 14.06 29.91 9.34
N PHE A 383 13.38 28.80 9.60
CA PHE A 383 13.16 27.74 8.62
C PHE A 383 11.85 27.96 7.84
N THR A 384 11.83 27.46 6.61
CA THR A 384 10.66 27.51 5.70
C THR A 384 10.34 26.14 5.09
N CYS A 385 11.08 25.10 5.50
CA CYS A 385 10.89 23.68 5.16
C CYS A 385 11.49 22.81 6.28
N GLY A 386 11.41 21.48 6.15
CA GLY A 386 12.06 20.55 7.07
C GLY A 386 13.58 20.73 7.12
N ALA A 387 14.15 20.61 8.32
CA ALA A 387 15.56 20.89 8.57
C ALA A 387 16.12 20.05 9.72
N ILE A 388 17.44 19.83 9.70
CA ILE A 388 18.19 19.29 10.84
C ILE A 388 19.33 20.25 11.14
N THR A 389 19.49 20.62 12.40
CA THR A 389 20.69 21.32 12.86
C THR A 389 21.56 20.37 13.66
N VAL A 390 22.87 20.44 13.43
CA VAL A 390 23.87 19.81 14.28
C VAL A 390 24.74 20.93 14.83
N ASN A 391 24.85 21.05 16.16
CA ASN A 391 25.51 22.16 16.87
C ASN A 391 25.10 23.55 16.32
N GLY A 392 23.80 23.72 16.03
CA GLY A 392 23.22 24.96 15.50
C GLY A 392 23.54 25.25 14.03
N LYS A 393 24.18 24.32 13.32
CA LYS A 393 24.54 24.45 11.90
C LYS A 393 23.75 23.49 11.03
N THR A 394 23.34 23.99 9.87
CA THR A 394 22.69 23.18 8.82
C THR A 394 23.62 22.89 7.65
N HIS A 395 24.85 23.41 7.65
CA HIS A 395 25.82 23.20 6.59
C HIS A 395 27.16 22.82 7.21
N TRP A 396 27.70 21.70 6.74
CA TRP A 396 28.95 21.11 7.17
C TRP A 396 29.85 20.81 5.98
N VAL A 397 31.14 21.09 6.14
CA VAL A 397 32.20 20.61 5.26
C VAL A 397 33.06 19.67 6.08
N PHE A 398 33.27 18.47 5.60
CA PHE A 398 33.96 17.39 6.30
C PHE A 398 34.74 16.52 5.31
N GLU A 399 35.48 15.53 5.81
CA GLU A 399 36.20 14.58 4.98
C GLU A 399 35.47 13.23 5.02
N LYS A 400 35.14 12.67 3.85
CA LYS A 400 34.53 11.34 3.71
C LYS A 400 35.46 10.53 2.80
N ASP A 401 35.97 9.41 3.31
CA ASP A 401 36.88 8.51 2.59
C ASP A 401 38.15 9.17 2.01
N GLY A 402 38.67 10.23 2.66
CA GLY A 402 39.87 10.94 2.21
C GLY A 402 39.62 12.11 1.27
N GLU A 403 38.36 12.41 0.93
CA GLU A 403 37.97 13.49 0.02
C GLU A 403 37.08 14.52 0.72
N PRO A 404 37.18 15.82 0.35
CA PRO A 404 36.29 16.86 0.86
C PRO A 404 34.83 16.60 0.47
N ALA A 405 33.94 16.59 1.46
CA ALA A 405 32.50 16.44 1.32
C ALA A 405 31.75 17.63 1.93
N GLU A 406 30.55 17.90 1.42
CA GLU A 406 29.67 18.97 1.88
C GLU A 406 28.27 18.40 2.15
N ALA A 407 27.71 18.68 3.33
CA ALA A 407 26.35 18.30 3.69
C ALA A 407 25.53 19.55 4.06
N VAL A 408 24.34 19.66 3.47
CA VAL A 408 23.40 20.75 3.74
C VAL A 408 22.05 20.17 4.20
N PHE A 409 21.78 20.26 5.50
CA PHE A 409 20.61 19.72 6.18
C PHE A 409 19.41 20.70 6.16
N ARG A 410 19.11 21.25 4.98
CA ARG A 410 17.88 22.03 4.68
C ARG A 410 17.27 21.50 3.38
N GLN A 411 15.97 21.22 3.36
CA GLN A 411 15.33 20.68 2.16
C GLN A 411 15.27 21.68 0.99
N LYS A 412 15.47 21.16 -0.22
CA LYS A 412 14.82 21.64 -1.46
C LYS A 412 13.86 20.56 -1.92
N MET A 413 12.68 20.93 -2.43
CA MET A 413 11.73 19.96 -2.99
C MET A 413 12.40 19.06 -4.05
N GLY A 414 12.22 17.74 -3.94
CA GLY A 414 12.60 16.75 -4.97
C GLY A 414 14.07 16.31 -5.01
N GLN A 415 14.76 16.27 -3.86
CA GLN A 415 16.10 15.68 -3.74
C GLN A 415 16.08 14.53 -2.73
N ASP A 416 16.73 13.41 -3.08
CA ASP A 416 16.77 12.19 -2.26
C ASP A 416 17.82 12.29 -1.13
N TRP A 417 17.29 12.31 0.11
CA TRP A 417 17.80 11.92 1.44
C TRP A 417 19.28 12.11 1.86
N PHE A 418 19.43 12.61 3.10
CA PHE A 418 20.66 13.06 3.79
C PHE A 418 21.18 12.10 4.89
N GLN A 419 20.65 10.88 5.00
CA GLN A 419 20.90 10.01 6.18
C GLN A 419 22.38 9.64 6.35
N GLU A 420 23.04 9.23 5.27
CA GLU A 420 24.47 8.88 5.30
C GLU A 420 25.36 10.08 5.64
N ASP A 421 25.01 11.26 5.14
CA ASP A 421 25.79 12.47 5.39
C ASP A 421 25.58 13.01 6.82
N LEU A 422 24.37 12.88 7.37
CA LEU A 422 24.12 13.18 8.77
C LEU A 422 24.89 12.22 9.67
N ILE A 423 24.84 10.93 9.38
CA ILE A 423 25.64 9.92 10.10
C ILE A 423 27.12 10.25 10.02
N ALA A 424 27.65 10.61 8.86
CA ALA A 424 29.07 10.94 8.71
C ALA A 424 29.48 12.19 9.51
N VAL A 425 28.63 13.23 9.53
CA VAL A 425 28.87 14.42 10.37
C VAL A 425 28.81 14.08 11.85
N LEU A 426 27.88 13.24 12.28
CA LEU A 426 27.78 12.82 13.68
C LEU A 426 28.94 11.90 14.09
N ASP A 427 29.34 10.96 13.24
CA ASP A 427 30.51 10.10 13.46
C ASP A 427 31.79 10.96 13.59
N MET A 428 31.97 11.98 12.74
CA MET A 428 33.08 12.94 12.84
C MET A 428 33.07 13.66 14.20
N LEU A 429 31.93 14.19 14.62
CA LEU A 429 31.81 15.00 15.85
C LEU A 429 31.84 14.18 17.14
N THR A 430 31.48 12.89 17.08
CA THR A 430 31.42 11.98 18.23
C THR A 430 32.63 11.05 18.34
N SER A 431 33.57 11.13 17.40
CA SER A 431 34.87 10.45 17.45
C SER A 431 35.79 11.08 18.52
N GLU A 432 36.53 10.24 19.25
CA GLU A 432 37.41 10.68 20.35
C GLU A 432 38.64 11.51 19.88
N GLU A 433 38.87 11.64 18.58
CA GLU A 433 40.01 12.39 18.02
C GLU A 433 39.75 13.89 17.83
N ALA A 434 38.51 14.38 17.97
CA ALA A 434 38.21 15.81 17.87
C ALA A 434 38.63 16.64 19.11
N GLY A 435 39.21 15.97 20.13
CA GLY A 435 39.76 16.58 21.33
C GLY A 435 41.28 16.41 21.43
N GLN A 436 42.05 17.02 20.53
CA GLN A 436 43.47 17.35 20.74
C GLN A 436 43.88 18.63 20.02
#